data_AF-A0A5J4UA18-F1
#
_entry.id   AF-A0A5J4UA18-F1
#
_cell.length_a   1.000
_cell.length_b   1.000
_cell.length_c   1.000
_cell.angle_alpha   90.00
_cell.angle_beta   90.00
_cell.angle_gamma   90.00
#
_symmetry.space_group_name_H-M   'P 1'
#
loop_
_entity.id
_entity.type
_entity.pdbx_description
1 polymer ?
#
loop_
_entity_poly.entity_id
_entity_poly.type
_entity_poly.pdbx_seq_one_letter_code
_entity_poly.pdbx_strand_id
1 'polypeptide(L)'
;MERERERLQEFERVQQLQRLQEWRNLPSFPDYEIIAQEPHTIRRRKDKQEAPIKIEDGYKKIELNDKFYCLHRIIANVFMPKSIPEYCRFIKHKDKDTLNNSVDNLEWVDELQTNSKPQTQTIDAAADGSVVIKIVISKI
;
A
#
# COMPACT_ATOMS: atom_id res chain seq x y z
N MET A 1 13.65 38.90 6.85
CA MET A 1 12.48 38.20 6.28
C MET A 1 12.90 36.97 5.48
N GLU A 2 13.69 37.10 4.41
CA GLU A 2 14.12 35.95 3.58
C GLU A 2 15.01 34.94 4.33
N ARG A 3 16.10 35.40 4.98
CA ARG A 3 16.96 34.55 5.84
C ARG A 3 16.22 33.80 6.94
N GLU A 4 15.11 34.34 7.43
CA GLU A 4 14.32 33.68 8.47
C GLU A 4 13.41 32.59 7.89
N ARG A 5 12.85 32.83 6.70
CA ARG A 5 12.13 31.79 5.93
C ARG A 5 13.05 30.63 5.57
N GLU A 6 14.26 30.90 5.12
CA GLU A 6 15.26 29.85 4.81
C GLU A 6 15.60 29.02 6.05
N ARG A 7 15.82 29.66 7.21
CA ARG A 7 16.07 28.94 8.47
C ARG A 7 14.90 28.06 8.89
N LEU A 8 13.67 28.54 8.74
CA LEU A 8 12.46 27.75 9.05
C LEU A 8 12.32 26.56 8.11
N GLN A 9 12.51 26.76 6.80
CA GLN A 9 12.49 25.68 5.81
C GLN A 9 13.55 24.63 6.10
N GLU A 10 14.78 25.06 6.41
CA GLU A 10 15.86 24.13 6.74
C GLU A 10 15.57 23.36 8.04
N PHE A 11 15.03 24.02 9.05
CA PHE A 11 14.61 23.38 10.29
C PHE A 11 13.53 22.31 10.03
N GLU A 12 12.48 22.64 9.28
CA GLU A 12 11.42 21.69 8.92
C GLU A 12 11.96 20.51 8.12
N ARG A 13 12.88 20.77 7.17
CA ARG A 13 13.54 19.74 6.37
C ARG A 13 14.35 18.79 7.24
N VAL A 14 15.15 19.31 8.16
CA VAL A 14 15.95 18.50 9.10
C VAL A 14 15.05 17.66 10.01
N GLN A 15 13.97 18.25 10.55
CA GLN A 15 12.99 17.51 11.35
C GLN A 15 12.29 16.40 10.54
N GLN A 16 11.99 16.65 9.26
CA GLN A 16 11.43 15.62 8.38
C GLN A 16 12.42 14.48 8.12
N LEU A 17 13.69 14.80 7.85
CA LEU A 17 14.73 13.79 7.64
C LEU A 17 14.97 12.92 8.87
N GLN A 18 14.95 13.52 10.06
CA GLN A 18 15.05 12.78 11.31
C GLN A 18 13.89 11.80 11.47
N ARG A 19 12.65 12.24 11.18
CA ARG A 19 11.46 11.36 11.22
C ARG A 19 11.50 10.20 10.23
N LEU A 20 12.14 10.37 9.07
CA LEU A 20 12.32 9.27 8.10
C LEU A 20 13.32 8.23 8.57
N GLN A 21 14.29 8.60 9.41
CA GLN A 21 15.28 7.66 9.96
C GLN A 21 14.76 6.86 11.18
N GLU A 22 13.50 7.05 11.56
CA GLU A 22 12.89 6.32 12.67
C GLU A 22 12.56 4.88 12.30
N TRP A 23 12.95 3.96 13.20
CA TRP A 23 12.54 2.56 13.16
C TRP A 23 11.25 2.37 13.96
N ARG A 24 10.24 1.78 13.33
CA ARG A 24 8.93 1.49 13.91
C ARG A 24 8.78 -0.01 14.16
N ASN A 25 8.11 -0.40 15.23
CA ASN A 25 7.81 -1.81 15.50
C ASN A 25 6.75 -2.34 14.53
N LEU A 26 6.85 -3.62 14.14
CA LEU A 26 5.77 -4.32 13.43
C LEU A 26 4.86 -5.03 14.44
N PRO A 27 3.58 -4.62 14.63
CA PRO A 27 2.72 -5.23 15.65
C PRO A 27 2.52 -6.74 15.49
N SER A 28 2.41 -7.24 14.25
CA SER A 28 2.27 -8.66 13.96
C SER A 28 3.59 -9.45 14.03
N PHE A 29 4.73 -8.75 14.07
CA PHE A 29 6.07 -9.34 14.13
C PHE A 29 6.94 -8.58 15.14
N PRO A 30 6.69 -8.74 16.46
CA PRO A 30 7.30 -7.92 17.51
C PRO A 30 8.84 -7.97 17.57
N ASP A 31 9.44 -9.02 17.00
CA ASP A 31 10.89 -9.21 16.88
C ASP A 31 11.51 -8.39 15.74
N TYR A 32 10.70 -7.70 14.94
CA TYR A 32 11.11 -6.95 13.77
C TYR A 32 10.73 -5.48 13.89
N GLU A 33 11.49 -4.64 13.20
CA GLU A 33 11.27 -3.21 13.03
C GLU A 33 11.43 -2.81 11.56
N ILE A 34 10.73 -1.75 11.15
CA ILE A 34 10.71 -1.20 9.79
C ILE A 34 11.08 0.28 9.82
N ILE A 35 11.96 0.70 8.91
CA ILE A 35 12.35 2.11 8.81
C ILE A 35 11.29 2.91 8.04
N ALA A 36 11.02 4.14 8.49
CA ALA A 36 10.06 5.04 7.84
C ALA A 36 10.54 5.56 6.47
N GLN A 37 11.84 5.52 6.22
CA GLN A 37 12.43 5.86 4.93
C GLN A 37 12.19 4.75 3.90
N GLU A 38 11.81 5.13 2.68
CA GLU A 38 11.83 4.22 1.53
C GLU A 38 13.26 3.68 1.31
N PRO A 39 13.46 2.38 1.02
CA PRO A 39 12.48 1.40 0.54
C PRO A 39 11.78 0.60 1.66
N HIS A 40 11.70 1.13 2.88
CA HIS A 40 11.08 0.50 4.04
C HIS A 40 11.73 -0.82 4.44
N THR A 41 13.07 -0.81 4.57
CA THR A 41 13.84 -1.94 5.07
C THR A 41 13.28 -2.45 6.39
N ILE A 42 13.14 -3.77 6.49
CA ILE A 42 12.71 -4.47 7.71
C ILE A 42 13.89 -5.28 8.23
N ARG A 43 14.14 -5.21 9.53
CA ARG A 43 15.21 -5.96 10.19
C ARG A 43 14.76 -6.54 11.51
N ARG A 44 15.47 -7.56 11.98
CA ARG A 44 15.31 -8.10 13.33
C ARG A 44 15.83 -7.11 14.36
N ARG A 45 15.12 -6.97 15.47
CA ARG A 45 15.47 -6.03 16.55
C ARG A 45 16.71 -6.47 17.31
N LYS A 46 16.92 -7.79 17.47
CA LYS A 46 17.99 -8.38 18.30
C LYS A 46 19.40 -8.12 17.76
N ASP A 47 19.59 -8.33 16.46
CA ASP A 47 20.90 -8.40 15.79
C ASP A 47 20.99 -7.41 14.62
N LYS A 48 19.91 -6.65 14.38
CA LYS A 48 19.78 -5.67 13.31
C LYS A 48 19.97 -6.27 11.91
N GLN A 49 19.85 -7.59 11.78
CA GLN A 49 19.92 -8.26 10.49
C GLN A 49 18.67 -7.99 9.68
N GLU A 50 18.87 -7.52 8.45
CA GLU A 50 17.80 -7.29 7.48
C GLU A 50 17.12 -8.62 7.12
N ALA A 51 15.80 -8.58 7.05
CA ALA A 51 15.03 -9.73 6.63
C ALA A 51 15.18 -9.91 5.12
N PRO A 52 15.48 -11.13 4.64
CA PRO A 52 15.73 -11.36 3.23
C PRO A 52 14.45 -11.15 2.41
N ILE A 53 14.62 -10.57 1.23
CA ILE A 53 13.53 -10.31 0.28
C ILE A 53 13.81 -11.14 -0.98
N LYS A 54 12.78 -11.82 -1.47
CA LYS A 54 12.79 -12.51 -2.77
C LYS A 54 11.64 -12.04 -3.65
N ILE A 55 11.78 -12.23 -4.96
CA ILE A 55 10.67 -12.02 -5.90
C ILE A 55 10.06 -13.38 -6.22
N GLU A 56 8.78 -13.54 -5.97
CA GLU A 56 8.03 -14.77 -6.21
C GLU A 56 6.59 -14.40 -6.62
N ASP A 57 6.05 -15.08 -7.64
CA ASP A 57 4.73 -14.78 -8.24
C ASP A 57 4.57 -13.32 -8.70
N GLY A 58 5.68 -12.67 -9.08
CA GLY A 58 5.71 -11.26 -9.48
C GLY A 58 5.69 -10.25 -8.33
N TYR A 59 5.70 -10.70 -7.06
CA TYR A 59 5.69 -9.80 -5.90
C TYR A 59 6.99 -9.90 -5.11
N LYS A 60 7.42 -8.79 -4.51
CA LYS A 60 8.43 -8.81 -3.44
C LYS A 60 7.82 -9.46 -2.19
N LYS A 61 8.42 -10.57 -1.76
CA LYS A 61 8.07 -11.28 -0.51
C LYS A 61 9.25 -11.21 0.45
N ILE A 62 8.95 -11.00 1.72
CA ILE A 62 9.93 -10.92 2.80
C ILE A 62 9.80 -12.12 3.74
N GLU A 63 10.94 -12.64 4.18
CA GLU A 63 10.99 -13.76 5.11
C GLU A 63 11.01 -13.26 6.57
N LEU A 64 9.98 -13.62 7.34
CA LEU A 64 9.88 -13.34 8.76
C LEU A 64 9.52 -14.64 9.47
N ASN A 65 10.31 -15.04 10.48
CA ASN A 65 10.09 -16.31 11.22
C ASN A 65 9.89 -17.52 10.31
N ASP A 66 10.79 -17.72 9.35
CA ASP A 66 10.82 -18.83 8.38
C ASP A 66 9.58 -18.92 7.46
N LYS A 67 8.84 -17.81 7.32
CA LYS A 67 7.65 -17.70 6.45
C LYS A 67 7.74 -16.47 5.55
N PHE A 68 7.26 -16.62 4.32
CA PHE A 68 7.22 -15.53 3.35
C PHE A 68 5.90 -14.76 3.39
N TYR A 69 6.01 -13.43 3.42
CA TYR A 69 4.88 -12.50 3.41
C TYR A 69 5.04 -11.48 2.30
N CYS A 70 3.94 -11.05 1.68
CA CYS A 70 3.99 -9.99 0.67
C CYS A 70 4.43 -8.65 1.29
N LEU A 71 5.50 -8.05 0.78
CA LEU A 71 6.10 -6.84 1.34
C LEU A 71 5.14 -5.65 1.30
N HIS A 72 4.42 -5.45 0.19
CA HIS A 72 3.41 -4.38 0.07
C HIS A 72 2.34 -4.44 1.18
N ARG A 73 1.97 -5.64 1.64
CA ARG A 73 0.98 -5.79 2.72
C ARG A 73 1.53 -5.33 4.06
N ILE A 74 2.79 -5.62 4.34
CA ILE A 74 3.43 -5.17 5.58
C ILE A 74 3.56 -3.65 5.58
N ILE A 75 4.06 -3.06 4.49
CA ILE A 75 4.21 -1.61 4.33
C ILE A 75 2.86 -0.90 4.50
N ALA A 76 1.83 -1.34 3.78
CA ALA A 76 0.50 -0.74 3.89
C ALA A 76 -0.09 -0.83 5.30
N ASN A 77 0.06 -1.96 6.00
CA ASN A 77 -0.45 -2.08 7.37
C ASN A 77 0.28 -1.17 8.37
N VAL A 78 1.52 -0.76 8.10
CA VAL A 78 2.30 0.10 9.00
C VAL A 78 2.10 1.59 8.67
N PHE A 79 2.10 1.96 7.39
CA PHE A 79 2.17 3.36 6.97
C PHE A 79 0.86 3.91 6.44
N MET A 80 -0.07 3.07 6.01
CA MET A 80 -1.39 3.51 5.57
C MET A 80 -2.39 3.32 6.72
N PRO A 81 -3.08 4.38 7.16
CA PRO A 81 -4.19 4.20 8.09
C PRO A 81 -5.20 3.25 7.43
N LYS A 82 -5.67 2.23 8.16
CA LYS A 82 -6.76 1.40 7.65
C LYS A 82 -7.98 2.30 7.46
N SER A 83 -8.35 2.55 6.21
CA SER A 83 -9.61 3.23 5.90
C SER A 83 -10.74 2.27 6.26
N ILE A 84 -11.39 2.52 7.39
CA ILE A 84 -12.64 1.85 7.78
C ILE A 84 -13.64 2.21 6.68
N PRO A 85 -14.23 1.21 6.00
CA PRO A 85 -14.87 0.08 6.66
C PRO A 85 -14.26 -1.30 6.37
N GLU A 86 -14.70 -2.28 7.16
CA GLU A 86 -14.24 -3.68 7.26
C GLU A 86 -14.22 -4.49 5.92
N TYR A 87 -14.62 -3.86 4.82
CA TYR A 87 -14.63 -4.41 3.47
C TYR A 87 -13.34 -4.13 2.66
N CYS A 88 -12.54 -3.12 3.03
CA CYS A 88 -11.25 -2.86 2.37
C CYS A 88 -10.20 -3.89 2.79
N ARG A 89 -10.18 -5.04 2.11
CA ARG A 89 -9.32 -6.19 2.46
C ARG A 89 -8.09 -6.35 1.58
N PHE A 90 -8.07 -5.69 0.42
CA PHE A 90 -7.02 -5.88 -0.58
C PHE A 90 -6.18 -4.62 -0.77
N ILE A 91 -4.92 -4.82 -1.14
CA ILE A 91 -3.99 -3.75 -1.49
C ILE A 91 -3.65 -3.90 -2.95
N LYS A 92 -3.65 -2.77 -3.67
CA LYS A 92 -3.32 -2.70 -5.09
C LYS A 92 -2.22 -1.68 -5.32
N HIS A 93 -1.42 -1.93 -6.35
CA HIS A 93 -0.42 -1.02 -6.91
C HIS A 93 -1.07 -0.13 -7.97
N LYS A 94 -1.03 1.19 -7.77
CA LYS A 94 -1.67 2.19 -8.66
C LYS A 94 -1.05 2.17 -10.05
N ASP A 95 0.27 2.07 -10.13
CA ASP A 95 1.04 2.00 -11.38
C ASP A 95 1.05 0.62 -12.04
N LYS A 96 0.44 -0.39 -11.41
CA LYS A 96 0.44 -1.81 -11.83
C LYS A 96 1.82 -2.49 -11.78
N ASP A 97 2.86 -1.82 -11.27
CA ASP A 97 4.15 -2.44 -10.98
C ASP A 97 4.13 -3.02 -9.56
N THR A 98 4.01 -4.34 -9.49
CA THR A 98 3.94 -5.12 -8.24
C THR A 98 5.26 -5.11 -7.44
N LEU A 99 6.34 -4.58 -8.01
CA LEU A 99 7.64 -4.40 -7.36
C LEU A 99 7.81 -2.99 -6.78
N ASN A 100 6.98 -2.02 -7.18
CA ASN A 100 6.98 -0.67 -6.62
C ASN A 100 6.12 -0.60 -5.35
N ASN A 101 6.71 -0.92 -4.21
CA ASN A 101 5.99 -0.93 -2.92
C ASN A 101 5.99 0.42 -2.20
N SER A 102 6.25 1.52 -2.90
CA SER A 102 6.25 2.85 -2.28
C SER A 102 4.86 3.13 -1.68
N VAL A 103 4.77 3.74 -0.50
CA VAL A 103 3.48 3.96 0.19
C VAL A 103 2.49 4.72 -0.70
N ASP A 104 2.97 5.72 -1.43
CA ASP A 104 2.15 6.51 -2.36
C ASP A 104 1.62 5.71 -3.56
N ASN A 105 2.27 4.59 -3.91
CA ASN A 105 1.84 3.70 -4.98
C ASN A 105 0.84 2.64 -4.50
N LEU A 106 0.61 2.50 -3.20
CA LEU A 106 -0.33 1.52 -2.65
C LEU A 106 -1.70 2.16 -2.39
N GLU A 107 -2.76 1.40 -2.61
CA GLU A 107 -4.14 1.77 -2.26
C GLU A 107 -4.90 0.59 -1.65
N TRP A 108 -5.74 0.88 -0.66
CA TRP A 108 -6.73 -0.07 -0.15
C TRP A 108 -7.89 -0.15 -1.13
N VAL A 109 -8.30 -1.36 -1.50
CA VAL A 109 -9.44 -1.60 -2.40
C VAL A 109 -10.40 -2.63 -1.81
N ASP A 110 -11.68 -2.49 -2.17
CA ASP A 110 -12.75 -3.43 -1.83
C ASP A 110 -12.79 -4.60 -2.82
N GLU A 111 -13.26 -5.76 -2.36
CA GLU A 111 -13.40 -7.01 -3.13
C GLU A 111 -14.17 -6.79 -4.43
N LEU A 112 -15.20 -5.94 -4.41
CA LEU A 112 -16.02 -5.57 -5.57
C LEU A 112 -15.22 -4.89 -6.69
N GLN A 113 -14.09 -4.25 -6.38
CA GLN A 113 -13.25 -3.55 -7.36
C GLN A 113 -12.10 -4.40 -7.90
N THR A 114 -11.80 -5.55 -7.29
CA THR A 114 -10.61 -6.34 -7.63
C THR A 114 -10.75 -7.19 -8.90
N ASN A 115 -11.97 -7.41 -9.42
CA ASN A 115 -12.20 -8.25 -10.62
C ASN A 115 -13.08 -7.61 -11.71
N SER A 116 -13.46 -6.34 -11.57
CA SER A 116 -14.13 -5.62 -12.64
C SER A 116 -13.10 -5.23 -13.70
N LYS A 117 -12.81 -6.16 -14.63
CA LYS A 117 -12.58 -5.73 -16.02
C LYS A 117 -13.68 -4.71 -16.33
N PRO A 118 -13.40 -3.54 -16.94
CA PRO A 118 -14.49 -2.74 -17.47
C PRO A 118 -15.19 -3.63 -18.50
N GLN A 119 -16.31 -4.26 -18.12
CA GLN A 119 -17.24 -4.75 -19.12
C GLN A 119 -17.75 -3.46 -19.74
N THR A 120 -17.16 -3.10 -20.87
CA THR A 120 -17.72 -2.09 -21.75
C THR A 120 -19.14 -2.56 -22.05
N GLN A 121 -20.12 -2.03 -21.32
CA GLN A 121 -21.50 -2.12 -21.75
C GLN A 121 -21.57 -1.24 -22.98
N THR A 122 -21.60 -1.84 -24.16
CA THR A 122 -22.06 -1.14 -25.35
C THR A 122 -23.45 -0.61 -25.03
N ILE A 123 -23.55 0.72 -24.96
CA ILE A 123 -24.81 1.43 -24.85
C ILE A 123 -25.52 1.32 -26.20
N ASP A 124 -26.23 0.23 -26.44
CA ASP A 124 -27.16 0.19 -27.57
C ASP A 124 -28.35 1.08 -27.21
N ALA A 125 -28.35 2.29 -27.77
CA ALA A 125 -29.44 3.23 -27.63
C ALA A 125 -30.72 2.62 -28.23
N ALA A 126 -31.76 2.44 -27.42
CA ALA A 126 -33.09 2.19 -27.95
C ALA A 126 -33.52 3.42 -28.77
N ALA A 127 -34.17 3.19 -29.91
CA ALA A 127 -34.55 4.23 -30.88
C ALA A 127 -35.53 5.30 -30.32
N ASP A 128 -35.99 5.14 -29.08
CA ASP A 128 -36.89 6.06 -28.37
C ASP A 128 -36.21 6.83 -27.22
N GLY A 129 -34.90 6.68 -27.03
CA GLY A 129 -34.13 7.43 -26.03
C GLY A 129 -34.29 6.96 -24.57
N SER A 130 -34.90 5.80 -24.32
CA SER A 130 -35.02 5.25 -22.97
C SER A 130 -33.82 4.37 -22.58
N VAL A 131 -33.21 4.64 -21.42
CA VAL A 131 -32.13 3.81 -20.85
C VAL A 131 -32.73 2.64 -20.07
N VAL A 132 -32.53 1.41 -20.55
CA VAL A 132 -32.99 0.19 -19.86
C VAL A 132 -31.83 -0.43 -19.08
N ILE A 133 -31.83 -0.31 -17.75
CA ILE A 133 -30.87 -0.99 -16.88
C ILE A 133 -31.41 -2.39 -16.54
N LYS A 134 -30.87 -3.44 -17.17
CA LYS A 134 -31.15 -4.82 -16.75
C LYS A 134 -30.26 -5.20 -15.56
N ILE A 135 -30.82 -5.16 -14.35
CA ILE A 135 -30.16 -5.71 -13.16
C ILE A 135 -30.49 -7.20 -13.09
N VAL A 136 -29.51 -8.07 -13.37
CA VAL A 136 -29.63 -9.51 -13.09
C VAL A 136 -29.14 -9.75 -11.67
N ILE A 137 -30.06 -9.96 -10.74
CA ILE A 137 -29.73 -10.35 -9.36
C ILE A 137 -29.63 -11.89 -9.35
N SER A 138 -28.40 -12.43 -9.37
CA SER A 138 -28.19 -13.84 -9.04
C SER A 138 -28.31 -14.02 -7.53
N LYS A 139 -29.30 -14.80 -7.13
CA LYS A 139 -29.58 -15.20 -5.74
C LYS A 139 -28.46 -16.10 -5.22
N ILE A 140 -27.93 -15.79 -4.03
CA ILE A 140 -27.35 -16.77 -3.10
C ILE A 140 -28.05 -16.54 -1.76
#